data_AF-Q4PZG9-F1
#
_entry.id   AF-Q4PZG9-F1
#
_cell.length_a   1.000
_cell.length_b   1.000
_cell.length_c   1.000
_cell.angle_alpha   90.00
_cell.angle_beta   90.00
_cell.angle_gamma   90.00
#
_symmetry.space_group_name_H-M   'P 1'
#
loop_
_entity.id
_entity.type
_entity.pdbx_description
1 polymer ?
#
loop_
_entity_poly.entity_id
_entity_poly.type
_entity_poly.pdbx_seq_one_letter_code
_entity_poly.pdbx_strand_id
1 'polypeptide(L)' 'FFLLYHQCQLFLQQVQNLARERGHKCPTKVTNQVFR' A
#
# COMPACT_ATOMS: atom_id res chain seq x y z
N PHE A 1 -9.22 -11.82 -12.26
CA PHE A 1 -9.57 -10.38 -12.23
C PHE A 1 -9.76 -9.81 -10.81
N PHE A 2 -10.27 -10.56 -9.83
CA PHE A 2 -10.48 -10.05 -8.45
C PHE A 2 -9.25 -10.17 -7.53
N LEU A 3 -8.42 -11.21 -7.71
CA LEU A 3 -7.28 -11.50 -6.83
C LEU A 3 -6.20 -10.41 -6.85
N LEU A 4 -5.97 -9.82 -8.02
CA LEU A 4 -4.96 -8.77 -8.16
C LEU A 4 -5.37 -7.51 -7.39
N TYR A 5 -6.63 -7.11 -7.47
CA TYR A 5 -7.14 -5.95 -6.73
C TYR A 5 -7.08 -6.18 -5.21
N HIS A 6 -7.41 -7.39 -4.76
CA HIS A 6 -7.29 -7.77 -3.36
C HIS A 6 -5.84 -7.75 -2.86
N GLN A 7 -4.90 -8.26 -3.68
CA GLN A 7 -3.46 -8.17 -3.41
C GLN A 7 -2.97 -6.71 -3.32
N CYS A 8 -3.41 -5.84 -4.23
CA CYS A 8 -3.09 -4.42 -4.20
C CYS A 8 -3.61 -3.72 -2.92
N GLN A 9 -4.80 -4.07 -2.45
CA GLN A 9 -5.37 -3.53 -1.22
C GLN A 9 -4.59 -3.97 0.01
N LEU A 10 -4.20 -5.24 0.09
CA LEU A 10 -3.37 -5.75 1.18
C LEU A 10 -2.00 -5.07 1.22
N PHE A 11 -1.39 -4.86 0.06
CA PHE A 11 -0.11 -4.16 -0.01
C PHE A 11 -0.25 -2.69 0.40
N LEU A 12 -1.30 -2.00 -0.05
CA LEU A 12 -1.58 -0.63 0.36
C LEU A 12 -1.72 -0.53 1.89
N GLN A 13 -2.39 -1.49 2.51
CA GLN A 13 -2.55 -1.54 3.97
C GLN A 13 -1.20 -1.76 4.68
N GLN A 14 -0.33 -2.63 4.18
CA GLN A 14 1.01 -2.84 4.73
C GLN A 14 1.87 -1.57 4.65
N VAL A 15 1.87 -0.88 3.51
CA VAL A 15 2.63 0.36 3.33
C VAL A 15 2.07 1.48 4.19
N GLN A 16 0.75 1.56 4.36
CA GLN A 16 0.14 2.53 5.27
C GLN A 16 0.56 2.29 6.72
N ASN A 17 0.57 1.03 7.18
CA ASN A 17 1.03 0.70 8.53
C ASN A 17 2.50 1.08 8.72
N LEU A 18 3.37 0.73 7.76
CA LEU A 18 4.79 1.09 7.79
C LEU A 18 5.02 2.61 7.75
N ALA A 19 4.23 3.35 6.96
CA ALA A 19 4.30 4.79 6.86
C ALA A 19 3.84 5.47 8.16
N ARG A 20 2.81 4.95 8.83
CA ARG A 20 2.37 5.42 10.16
C ARG A 20 3.45 5.19 11.21
N GLU A 21 4.06 4.00 11.24
CA GLU A 21 5.13 3.67 12.19
C GLU A 21 6.36 4.56 12.01
N ARG A 22 6.72 4.89 10.77
CA ARG A 22 7.86 5.76 10.48
C ARG A 22 7.55 7.27 10.58
N GLY A 23 6.30 7.67 10.78
CA GLY A 23 5.89 9.08 10.78
C GLY A 23 5.98 9.77 9.41
N HIS A 24 6.04 8.99 8.32
CA HIS A 24 6.07 9.51 6.96
C HIS A 24 4.64 9.66 6.39
N LYS A 25 4.47 10.53 5.39
CA LYS A 25 3.18 10.73 4.71
C LYS A 25 2.60 9.39 4.25
N CYS A 26 1.45 9.02 4.82
CA CYS A 26 0.77 7.77 4.49
C CYS A 26 0.20 7.82 3.06
N PRO A 27 0.54 6.84 2.20
CA PRO A 27 -0.03 6.78 0.87
C PRO A 27 -1.49 6.34 0.92
N THR A 28 -2.40 7.17 0.37
CA THR A 28 -3.84 6.90 0.30
C THR A 28 -4.27 6.24 -1.02
N LYS A 29 -3.34 6.11 -1.98
CA LYS A 29 -3.53 5.42 -3.26
C LYS A 29 -2.38 4.44 -3.45
N VAL A 30 -2.63 3.34 -4.18
CA VAL A 30 -1.57 2.44 -4.63
C VAL A 30 -0.64 3.26 -5.53
N THR A 31 0.56 3.56 -5.05
CA THR A 31 1.60 4.24 -5.84
C THR A 31 2.40 3.19 -6.60
N ASN A 32 2.93 3.50 -7.80
CA ASN A 32 3.76 2.57 -8.58
C ASN A 32 5.04 2.10 -7.85
N GLN A 33 5.37 2.68 -6.69
CA GLN A 33 6.45 2.22 -5.81
C GLN A 33 6.12 0.89 -5.10
N VAL A 34 4.86 0.47 -5.11
CA VAL A 34 4.35 -0.79 -4.55
C VAL A 34 4.69 -2.01 -5.43
N PHE A 35 4.89 -1.82 -6.73
CA PHE A 35 5.01 -2.92 -7.71
C PHE A 35 6.44 -3.16 -8.23
N ARG A 36 7.47 -2.66 -7.53
CA ARG A 36 8.85 -2.80 -7.97
C ARG A 36 9.60 -3.90 -7.23
#